data_AF-A0A7X8EB52-F1
#
_entry.id   AF-A0A7X8EB52-F1
#
_cell.length_a   1.000
_cell.length_b   1.000
_cell.length_c   1.000
_cell.angle_alpha   90.00
_cell.angle_beta   90.00
_cell.angle_gamma   90.00
#
_symmetry.space_group_name_H-M   'P 1'
#
loop_
_entity.id
_entity.type
_entity.pdbx_description
1 polymer ?
#
loop_
_entity_poly.entity_id
_entity_poly.type
_entity_poly.pdbx_seq_one_letter_code
_entity_poly.pdbx_strand_id
1 'polypeptide(L)'
;GVQLIPEEDEFKYDFDVLDVTKLWPEEVVPVEIIGRMTLNRLVDNFFAEEEQSSFDPSNLVPGINFSSDPVLQGRVFAYRDTDYHRLGTSNIEHIPINQPLVDVNFNQRDGYSRYRIDVDPVHFHNNSLAQGTPAEAGPEEGGFTQYPEKVEGQITREIPSASFEDHFSQARLFWNSMSPPEKYNIIKTFIFHVARVKSKSVRQQVVDMFSNVDQDMAAQIADSVDANPPKGTQSNTTASSPVLSEANTIYSPATLKVGILIGDGYDSQEVNAVMEALKQNGVFFDVISEKLGQVTGSDNTKIEVNKAFIATSPVLCDAYYVVGGNARDQSKFDMDIAEFINMTYKHYKPIGIATTAENYIQKQGNLSGVVFAKDNPSFVDDFIAAVTQQRFWDRT
;
A
#
# COMPACT_ATOMS: atom_id res chain seq x y z
N GLY A 1 5.11 3.31 -14.66
CA GLY A 1 5.01 3.34 -16.13
C GLY A 1 3.90 4.26 -16.53
N VAL A 2 3.52 4.25 -17.80
CA VAL A 2 2.35 4.95 -18.35
C VAL A 2 1.56 4.00 -19.24
N GLN A 3 0.24 4.16 -19.28
CA GLN A 3 -0.61 3.55 -20.30
C GLN A 3 -0.94 4.64 -21.33
N LEU A 4 -0.88 4.30 -22.62
CA LEU A 4 -1.04 5.25 -23.72
C LEU A 4 -2.19 4.80 -24.61
N ILE A 5 -3.18 5.66 -24.78
CA ILE A 5 -4.30 5.48 -25.70
C ILE A 5 -4.21 6.62 -26.73
N PRO A 6 -4.09 6.31 -28.04
CA PRO A 6 -4.22 7.32 -29.09
C PRO A 6 -5.58 8.03 -29.00
N GLU A 7 -5.64 9.32 -29.32
CA GLU A 7 -6.89 10.10 -29.25
C GLU A 7 -8.00 9.48 -30.11
N GLU A 8 -7.66 8.94 -31.29
CA GLU A 8 -8.60 8.24 -32.17
C GLU A 8 -9.19 6.93 -31.59
N ASP A 9 -8.63 6.44 -30.48
CA ASP A 9 -8.99 5.18 -29.83
C ASP A 9 -9.86 5.39 -28.57
N GLU A 10 -10.15 6.63 -28.19
CA GLU A 10 -10.90 7.00 -26.98
C GLU A 10 -12.18 6.14 -26.78
N PHE A 11 -12.94 5.91 -27.86
CA PHE A 11 -14.22 5.21 -27.83
C PHE A 11 -14.15 3.73 -28.25
N LYS A 12 -12.95 3.13 -28.35
CA LYS A 12 -12.78 1.74 -28.81
C LYS A 12 -12.95 0.69 -27.71
N TYR A 13 -13.09 1.11 -26.45
CA TYR A 13 -13.10 0.24 -25.29
C TYR A 13 -14.52 0.04 -24.74
N ASP A 14 -14.71 -1.05 -24.00
CA ASP A 14 -15.96 -1.35 -23.29
C ASP A 14 -16.11 -0.55 -21.98
N PHE A 15 -15.24 0.43 -21.76
CA PHE A 15 -15.27 1.36 -20.64
C PHE A 15 -14.96 2.76 -21.15
N ASP A 16 -15.44 3.77 -20.42
CA ASP A 16 -15.09 5.16 -20.69
C ASP A 16 -13.71 5.47 -20.10
N VAL A 17 -12.80 6.02 -20.91
CA VAL A 17 -11.44 6.38 -20.46
C VAL A 17 -11.45 7.55 -19.47
N LEU A 18 -12.56 8.31 -19.40
CA LEU A 18 -12.76 9.43 -18.47
C LEU A 18 -13.49 9.01 -17.19
N ASP A 19 -13.97 7.77 -17.08
CA ASP A 19 -14.62 7.25 -15.88
C ASP A 19 -13.60 6.71 -14.88
N VAL A 20 -13.36 7.45 -13.79
CA VAL A 20 -12.42 7.06 -12.72
C VAL A 20 -12.83 5.83 -11.92
N THR A 21 -14.03 5.30 -12.12
CA THR A 21 -14.43 4.00 -11.56
C THR A 21 -13.94 2.83 -12.42
N LYS A 22 -13.33 3.12 -13.58
CA LYS A 22 -12.82 2.14 -14.54
C LYS A 22 -11.29 2.14 -14.56
N LEU A 23 -10.68 0.98 -14.35
CA LEU A 23 -9.28 0.74 -14.68
C LEU A 23 -9.14 0.43 -16.17
N TRP A 24 -7.96 0.68 -16.74
CA TRP A 24 -7.59 0.23 -18.07
C TRP A 24 -6.84 -1.10 -17.93
N PRO A 25 -7.42 -2.25 -18.32
CA PRO A 25 -6.77 -3.54 -18.09
C PRO A 25 -5.42 -3.60 -18.83
N GLU A 26 -4.36 -4.07 -18.16
CA GLU A 26 -3.01 -4.10 -18.74
C GLU A 26 -2.91 -5.06 -19.95
N GLU A 27 -3.81 -6.03 -20.04
CA GLU A 27 -3.92 -6.92 -21.20
C GLU A 27 -4.48 -6.22 -22.45
N VAL A 28 -5.15 -5.08 -22.27
CA VAL A 28 -5.74 -4.28 -23.34
C VAL A 28 -4.85 -3.08 -23.65
N VAL A 29 -4.41 -2.35 -22.62
CA VAL A 29 -3.50 -1.20 -22.73
C VAL A 29 -2.28 -1.46 -21.84
N PRO A 30 -1.17 -2.00 -22.39
CA PRO A 30 0.00 -2.35 -21.59
C PRO A 30 0.65 -1.14 -20.91
N VAL A 31 1.26 -1.37 -19.74
CA VAL A 31 2.05 -0.36 -19.04
C VAL A 31 3.45 -0.27 -19.65
N GLU A 32 3.82 0.91 -20.12
CA GLU A 32 5.17 1.22 -20.60
C GLU A 32 6.05 1.79 -19.47
N ILE A 33 7.17 1.14 -19.18
CA ILE A 33 8.10 1.61 -18.14
C ILE A 33 8.99 2.73 -18.69
N ILE A 34 8.72 3.96 -18.26
CA ILE A 34 9.42 5.17 -18.71
C ILE A 34 10.48 5.70 -17.73
N GLY A 35 10.60 5.12 -16.53
CA GLY A 35 11.55 5.60 -15.52
C GLY A 35 11.49 4.86 -14.20
N ARG A 36 12.32 5.28 -13.24
CA ARG A 36 12.42 4.73 -11.89
C ARG A 36 12.58 5.84 -10.87
N MET A 37 11.70 5.86 -9.88
CA MET A 37 11.84 6.70 -8.68
C MET A 37 12.50 5.90 -7.56
N THR A 38 13.39 6.53 -6.77
CA THR A 38 14.04 5.89 -5.62
C THR A 38 13.98 6.81 -4.42
N LEU A 39 13.33 6.34 -3.35
CA LEU A 39 13.30 7.03 -2.06
C LEU A 39 14.55 6.60 -1.26
N ASN A 40 15.48 7.52 -1.02
CA ASN A 40 16.81 7.19 -0.46
C ASN A 40 17.24 8.07 0.73
N ARG A 41 16.35 8.93 1.22
CA ARG A 41 16.59 9.78 2.38
C ARG A 41 15.30 10.00 3.15
N LEU A 42 15.38 9.94 4.48
CA LEU A 42 14.27 10.33 5.36
C LEU A 42 14.22 11.85 5.50
N VAL A 43 13.07 12.35 5.96
CA VAL A 43 12.93 13.75 6.39
C VAL A 43 13.76 14.00 7.65
N ASP A 44 14.32 15.20 7.77
CA ASP A 44 15.00 15.66 8.99
C ASP A 44 13.99 16.18 10.02
N ASN A 45 12.90 16.80 9.55
CA ASN A 45 11.82 17.29 10.39
C ASN A 45 10.45 16.98 9.78
N PHE A 46 9.73 16.04 10.40
CA PHE A 46 8.39 15.63 9.99
C PHE A 46 7.44 16.81 9.75
N PHE A 47 7.39 17.78 10.66
CA PHE A 47 6.46 18.90 10.52
C PHE A 47 6.88 19.88 9.40
N ALA A 48 8.17 20.14 9.26
CA ALA A 48 8.69 21.08 8.27
C ALA A 48 8.62 20.54 6.84
N GLU A 49 8.81 19.24 6.66
CA GLU A 49 8.91 18.60 5.35
C GLU A 49 7.66 17.80 5.01
N GLU A 50 7.17 16.93 5.89
CA GLU A 50 6.03 16.05 5.58
C GLU A 50 4.70 16.78 5.79
N GLU A 51 4.44 17.28 6.99
CA GLU A 51 3.14 17.90 7.33
C GLU A 51 2.87 19.17 6.51
N GLN A 52 3.91 19.94 6.19
CA GLN A 52 3.79 21.17 5.40
C GLN A 52 3.93 20.97 3.89
N SER A 53 4.20 19.76 3.41
CA SER A 53 4.16 19.47 1.98
C SER A 53 2.78 19.77 1.39
N SER A 54 2.76 20.31 0.17
CA SER A 54 1.57 20.60 -0.61
C SER A 54 1.70 19.92 -1.97
N PHE A 55 0.69 19.11 -2.31
CA PHE A 55 0.58 18.44 -3.60
C PHE A 55 -0.75 18.82 -4.21
N ASP A 56 -0.75 19.23 -5.46
CA ASP A 56 -1.93 19.68 -6.17
C ASP A 56 -1.89 19.12 -7.60
N PRO A 57 -2.90 18.36 -8.06
CA PRO A 57 -2.93 17.85 -9.44
C PRO A 57 -2.96 18.97 -10.48
N SER A 58 -3.29 20.20 -10.10
CA SER A 58 -3.24 21.37 -10.98
C SER A 58 -1.82 21.89 -11.27
N ASN A 59 -0.83 21.49 -10.47
CA ASN A 59 0.58 21.86 -10.65
C ASN A 59 1.22 21.04 -11.81
N LEU A 60 0.76 21.31 -13.03
CA LEU A 60 1.27 20.68 -14.26
C LEU A 60 2.54 21.37 -14.78
N VAL A 61 3.21 20.67 -15.67
CA VAL A 61 4.32 21.19 -16.49
C VAL A 61 3.95 21.11 -17.97
N PRO A 62 4.53 21.97 -18.84
CA PRO A 62 4.32 21.89 -20.28
C PRO A 62 4.55 20.46 -20.83
N GLY A 63 3.63 19.98 -21.67
CA GLY A 63 3.62 18.62 -22.20
C GLY A 63 2.63 17.67 -21.51
N ILE A 64 2.03 18.08 -20.39
CA ILE A 64 0.93 17.36 -19.72
C ILE A 64 -0.29 18.28 -19.67
N ASN A 65 -1.48 17.70 -19.85
CA ASN A 65 -2.74 18.42 -19.76
C ASN A 65 -3.81 17.58 -19.06
N PHE A 66 -4.93 18.20 -18.74
CA PHE A 66 -6.09 17.53 -18.16
C PHE A 66 -6.96 16.89 -19.24
N SER A 67 -7.65 15.82 -18.86
CA SER A 67 -8.79 15.30 -19.59
C SER A 67 -10.11 15.84 -19.02
N SER A 68 -11.22 15.52 -19.67
CA SER A 68 -12.56 15.89 -19.24
C SER A 68 -13.15 14.99 -18.13
N ASP A 69 -12.33 14.21 -17.42
CA ASP A 69 -12.76 13.43 -16.24
C ASP A 69 -13.40 14.37 -15.19
N PRO A 70 -14.70 14.19 -14.86
CA PRO A 70 -15.43 15.09 -13.97
C PRO A 70 -14.86 15.13 -12.53
N VAL A 71 -14.21 14.05 -12.08
CA VAL A 71 -13.59 14.00 -10.75
C VAL A 71 -12.26 14.74 -10.75
N LEU A 72 -11.42 14.54 -11.76
CA LEU A 72 -10.19 15.33 -11.94
C LEU A 72 -10.49 16.83 -12.03
N GLN A 73 -11.49 17.23 -12.82
CA GLN A 73 -11.87 18.63 -12.97
C GLN A 73 -12.26 19.28 -11.63
N GLY A 74 -12.97 18.56 -10.76
CA GLY A 74 -13.26 19.04 -9.40
C GLY A 74 -12.01 19.11 -8.51
N ARG A 75 -11.09 18.14 -8.64
CA ARG A 75 -9.84 18.09 -7.87
C ARG A 75 -8.90 19.23 -8.23
N VAL A 76 -8.81 19.64 -9.49
CA VAL A 76 -7.97 20.77 -9.94
C VAL A 76 -8.28 22.07 -9.18
N PHE A 77 -9.50 22.23 -8.67
CA PHE A 77 -9.87 23.34 -7.78
C PHE A 77 -9.55 23.05 -6.29
N ALA A 78 -9.93 21.86 -5.81
CA ALA A 78 -10.05 21.58 -4.38
C ALA A 78 -8.72 21.60 -3.58
N TYR A 79 -7.61 21.17 -4.20
CA TYR A 79 -6.33 21.04 -3.49
C TYR A 79 -5.75 22.39 -3.09
N ARG A 80 -5.75 23.35 -4.01
CA ARG A 80 -5.29 24.70 -3.71
C ARG A 80 -6.15 25.38 -2.63
N ASP A 81 -7.47 25.22 -2.72
CA ASP A 81 -8.41 25.82 -1.78
C ASP A 81 -8.18 25.32 -0.34
N THR A 82 -8.00 23.99 -0.15
CA THR A 82 -7.71 23.44 1.18
C THR A 82 -6.38 23.94 1.75
N ASP A 83 -5.38 24.16 0.90
CA ASP A 83 -4.04 24.55 1.37
C ASP A 83 -3.99 25.98 1.91
N TYR A 84 -4.83 26.88 1.38
CA TYR A 84 -4.93 28.24 1.94
C TYR A 84 -5.30 28.24 3.42
N HIS A 85 -6.20 27.35 3.84
CA HIS A 85 -6.55 27.21 5.25
C HIS A 85 -5.52 26.35 6.00
N ARG A 86 -5.14 25.19 5.44
CA ARG A 86 -4.25 24.22 6.11
C ARG A 86 -2.88 24.80 6.43
N LEU A 87 -2.30 25.55 5.48
CA LEU A 87 -0.98 26.18 5.62
C LEU A 87 -1.07 27.64 6.08
N GLY A 88 -2.29 28.19 6.15
CA GLY A 88 -2.56 29.53 6.67
C GLY A 88 -1.98 30.67 5.83
N THR A 89 -1.58 30.40 4.58
CA THR A 89 -0.97 31.39 3.69
C THR A 89 -1.32 31.13 2.24
N SER A 90 -1.39 32.19 1.44
CA SER A 90 -1.41 32.12 -0.02
C SER A 90 0.00 31.99 -0.63
N ASN A 91 1.06 32.17 0.15
CA ASN A 91 2.46 32.04 -0.25
C ASN A 91 2.98 30.61 0.00
N ILE A 92 2.23 29.59 -0.41
CA ILE A 92 2.51 28.17 -0.13
C ILE A 92 3.88 27.77 -0.68
N GLU A 93 4.20 28.26 -1.86
CA GLU A 93 5.45 28.04 -2.59
C GLU A 93 6.66 28.67 -1.88
N HIS A 94 6.48 29.45 -0.81
CA HIS A 94 7.57 29.97 -0.01
C HIS A 94 7.93 29.08 1.18
N ILE A 95 7.11 28.08 1.51
CA ILE A 95 7.47 27.06 2.49
C ILE A 95 8.60 26.22 1.87
N PRO A 96 9.74 26.02 2.55
CA PRO A 96 10.95 25.44 1.94
C PRO A 96 10.73 24.13 1.18
N ILE A 97 9.88 23.23 1.67
CA ILE A 97 9.63 21.94 1.00
C ILE A 97 8.80 22.05 -0.28
N ASN A 98 8.02 23.13 -0.42
CA ASN A 98 7.15 23.39 -1.58
C ASN A 98 7.80 24.32 -2.60
N GLN A 99 9.00 24.84 -2.32
CA GLN A 99 9.68 25.78 -3.20
C GLN A 99 10.10 25.09 -4.51
N PRO A 100 9.83 25.70 -5.68
CA PRO A 100 10.41 25.23 -6.92
C PRO A 100 11.94 25.36 -6.87
N LEU A 101 12.63 24.40 -7.47
CA LEU A 101 14.10 24.44 -7.59
C LEU A 101 14.58 25.43 -8.67
N VAL A 102 13.68 25.86 -9.54
CA VAL A 102 13.96 26.80 -10.63
C VAL A 102 13.55 28.21 -10.24
N ASP A 103 14.17 29.21 -10.86
CA ASP A 103 13.79 30.60 -10.66
C ASP A 103 12.37 30.85 -11.18
N VAL A 104 11.54 31.47 -10.33
CA VAL A 104 10.17 31.85 -10.67
C VAL A 104 9.99 33.35 -10.55
N ASN A 105 9.45 33.97 -11.60
CA ASN A 105 9.23 35.41 -11.67
C ASN A 105 7.77 35.69 -12.02
N PHE A 106 7.08 36.37 -11.13
CA PHE A 106 5.65 36.65 -11.23
C PHE A 106 5.31 38.00 -10.57
N ASN A 107 4.13 38.51 -10.91
CA ASN A 107 3.65 39.82 -10.45
C ASN A 107 2.83 39.77 -9.14
N GLN A 108 2.52 38.58 -8.61
CA GLN A 108 1.85 38.44 -7.32
C GLN A 108 2.69 39.04 -6.18
N ARG A 109 2.02 39.70 -5.22
CA ARG A 109 2.60 40.39 -4.06
C ARG A 109 1.81 40.07 -2.79
N ASP A 110 2.37 40.46 -1.64
CA ASP A 110 1.73 40.41 -0.33
C ASP A 110 1.28 39.01 0.11
N GLY A 111 0.18 38.92 0.88
CA GLY A 111 -0.28 37.70 1.52
C GLY A 111 0.38 37.43 2.88
N TYR A 112 -0.27 36.59 3.70
CA TYR A 112 0.26 36.21 5.00
C TYR A 112 1.61 35.48 4.85
N SER A 113 2.54 35.67 5.78
CA SER A 113 3.88 35.05 5.73
C SER A 113 4.63 35.26 4.40
N ARG A 114 4.58 36.47 3.84
CA ARG A 114 5.41 36.85 2.68
C ARG A 114 6.87 36.98 3.11
N TYR A 115 7.76 36.15 2.55
CA TYR A 115 9.20 36.17 2.83
C TYR A 115 10.02 36.89 1.76
N ARG A 116 9.79 36.59 0.47
CA ARG A 116 10.46 37.27 -0.65
C ARG A 116 10.17 38.78 -0.61
N ILE A 117 11.23 39.58 -0.56
CA ILE A 117 11.14 41.04 -0.69
C ILE A 117 11.26 41.37 -2.18
N ASP A 118 10.14 41.68 -2.81
CA ASP A 118 10.12 42.13 -4.19
C ASP A 118 10.62 43.58 -4.27
N VAL A 119 11.70 43.81 -5.02
CA VAL A 119 12.31 45.13 -5.22
C VAL A 119 11.87 45.81 -6.51
N ASP A 120 11.03 45.13 -7.30
CA ASP A 120 10.53 45.63 -8.58
C ASP A 120 9.70 46.91 -8.37
N PRO A 121 9.85 47.93 -9.24
CA PRO A 121 9.06 49.15 -9.16
C PRO A 121 7.57 48.94 -9.55
N VAL A 122 7.22 47.74 -10.03
CA VAL A 122 5.91 47.39 -10.58
C VAL A 122 5.47 45.99 -10.10
N HIS A 123 4.15 45.78 -10.08
CA HIS A 123 3.50 44.51 -9.69
C HIS A 123 2.40 44.12 -10.69
N PHE A 124 2.51 44.58 -11.94
CA PHE A 124 1.55 44.34 -13.00
C PHE A 124 2.25 44.17 -14.35
N HIS A 125 1.64 43.40 -15.24
CA HIS A 125 2.14 43.18 -16.60
C HIS A 125 1.81 44.36 -17.53
N ASN A 126 2.47 44.47 -18.69
CA ASN A 126 2.35 45.61 -19.62
C ASN A 126 2.73 46.96 -18.98
N ASN A 127 3.92 46.99 -18.39
CA ASN A 127 4.49 48.18 -17.76
C ASN A 127 5.67 48.73 -18.58
N SER A 128 5.87 50.04 -18.57
CA SER A 128 7.05 50.67 -19.19
C SER A 128 8.24 50.80 -18.23
N LEU A 129 7.99 50.87 -16.92
CA LEU A 129 9.02 51.11 -15.90
C LEU A 129 9.99 49.94 -15.71
N ALA A 130 9.54 48.70 -15.95
CA ALA A 130 10.35 47.49 -15.95
C ALA A 130 10.34 46.80 -17.32
N GLN A 131 10.12 47.56 -18.40
CA GLN A 131 10.19 47.09 -19.79
C GLN A 131 9.37 45.83 -20.07
N GLY A 132 8.18 45.72 -19.46
CA GLY A 132 7.28 44.57 -19.63
C GLY A 132 7.67 43.30 -18.89
N THR A 133 8.71 43.32 -18.06
CA THR A 133 9.13 42.15 -17.26
C THR A 133 8.33 42.00 -15.96
N PRO A 134 8.18 40.75 -15.42
CA PRO A 134 8.41 39.49 -16.13
C PRO A 134 7.46 39.35 -17.33
N ALA A 135 7.99 38.81 -18.43
CA ALA A 135 7.27 38.61 -19.68
C ALA A 135 6.70 37.19 -19.78
N GLU A 136 5.65 37.02 -20.59
CA GLU A 136 5.09 35.71 -20.92
C GLU A 136 6.08 34.94 -21.82
N ALA A 137 6.19 33.63 -21.61
CA ALA A 137 6.94 32.74 -22.49
C ALA A 137 5.98 32.12 -23.52
N GLY A 138 6.35 32.17 -24.80
CA GLY A 138 5.59 31.50 -25.85
C GLY A 138 5.67 29.97 -25.77
N PRO A 139 4.79 29.22 -26.47
CA PRO A 139 4.84 27.75 -26.47
C PRO A 139 6.20 27.20 -26.92
N GLU A 140 6.83 27.81 -27.94
CA GLU A 140 8.16 27.42 -28.44
C GLU A 140 9.29 27.68 -27.44
N GLU A 141 9.06 28.57 -26.48
CA GLU A 141 9.98 28.92 -25.39
C GLU A 141 9.69 28.12 -24.10
N GLY A 142 8.73 27.18 -24.14
CA GLY A 142 8.33 26.35 -23.01
C GLY A 142 7.17 26.92 -22.17
N GLY A 143 6.43 27.90 -22.69
CA GLY A 143 5.19 28.37 -22.07
C GLY A 143 4.11 27.28 -22.04
N PHE A 144 3.41 27.16 -20.91
CA PHE A 144 2.28 26.23 -20.81
C PHE A 144 1.17 26.65 -21.78
N THR A 145 0.65 25.68 -22.54
CA THR A 145 -0.49 25.88 -23.43
C THR A 145 -1.49 24.76 -23.28
N GLN A 146 -2.77 25.11 -23.41
CA GLN A 146 -3.82 24.11 -23.42
C GLN A 146 -3.92 23.47 -24.81
N TYR A 147 -4.17 22.16 -24.82
CA TYR A 147 -4.56 21.44 -26.02
C TYR A 147 -5.92 21.98 -26.47
N PRO A 148 -6.09 22.39 -27.73
CA PRO A 148 -7.34 22.98 -28.21
C PRO A 148 -8.40 21.90 -28.45
N GLU A 149 -8.82 21.21 -27.38
CA GLU A 149 -9.86 20.18 -27.40
C GLU A 149 -11.19 20.75 -27.92
N LYS A 150 -11.89 19.96 -28.74
CA LYS A 150 -13.21 20.36 -29.25
C LYS A 150 -14.26 20.13 -28.14
N VAL A 151 -14.86 21.22 -27.67
CA VAL A 151 -15.98 21.17 -26.71
C VAL A 151 -17.30 21.43 -27.42
N GLU A 152 -18.25 20.48 -27.31
CA GLU A 152 -19.61 20.59 -27.86
C GLU A 152 -20.61 20.02 -26.86
N GLY A 153 -21.68 20.77 -26.55
CA GLY A 153 -22.70 20.31 -25.59
C GLY A 153 -23.61 21.40 -25.06
N GLN A 154 -24.46 21.04 -24.10
CA GLN A 154 -25.29 21.97 -23.33
C GLN A 154 -24.80 22.04 -21.89
N ILE A 155 -25.00 23.17 -21.23
CA ILE A 155 -24.65 23.31 -19.80
C ILE A 155 -25.70 22.57 -18.97
N THR A 156 -25.34 21.39 -18.46
CA THR A 156 -26.20 20.55 -17.60
C THR A 156 -25.47 20.12 -16.33
N ARG A 157 -26.15 19.38 -15.45
CA ARG A 157 -25.57 18.70 -14.28
C ARG A 157 -25.90 17.20 -14.31
N GLU A 158 -26.02 16.66 -15.52
CA GLU A 158 -26.35 15.26 -15.75
C GLU A 158 -25.09 14.39 -15.64
N ILE A 159 -25.27 13.08 -15.50
CA ILE A 159 -24.17 12.12 -15.66
C ILE A 159 -23.59 12.34 -17.07
N PRO A 160 -22.25 12.39 -17.25
CA PRO A 160 -21.65 12.78 -18.52
C PRO A 160 -22.15 11.96 -19.71
N SER A 161 -22.33 10.65 -19.50
CA SER A 161 -22.90 9.76 -20.51
C SER A 161 -23.38 8.44 -19.89
N ALA A 162 -24.17 7.68 -20.65
CA ALA A 162 -24.59 6.32 -20.26
C ALA A 162 -23.42 5.33 -20.08
N SER A 163 -22.22 5.66 -20.57
CA SER A 163 -20.98 4.89 -20.34
C SER A 163 -20.60 4.80 -18.86
N PHE A 164 -21.03 5.77 -18.02
CA PHE A 164 -20.78 5.81 -16.58
C PHE A 164 -21.79 4.97 -15.77
N GLU A 165 -22.78 4.33 -16.43
CA GLU A 165 -23.82 3.53 -15.76
C GLU A 165 -23.44 2.06 -15.58
N ASP A 166 -22.25 1.66 -16.03
CA ASP A 166 -21.72 0.32 -15.76
C ASP A 166 -21.05 0.27 -14.39
N HIS A 167 -21.81 -0.20 -13.40
CA HIS A 167 -21.37 -0.27 -12.00
C HIS A 167 -20.72 -1.61 -11.62
N PHE A 168 -20.83 -2.65 -12.46
CA PHE A 168 -20.59 -4.03 -12.01
C PHE A 168 -19.66 -4.85 -12.89
N SER A 169 -19.40 -4.47 -14.16
CA SER A 169 -18.52 -5.27 -15.02
C SER A 169 -17.11 -5.38 -14.46
N GLN A 170 -16.51 -4.25 -14.06
CA GLN A 170 -15.14 -4.24 -13.57
C GLN A 170 -14.99 -4.79 -12.16
N ALA A 171 -16.00 -4.62 -11.30
CA ALA A 171 -16.05 -5.31 -10.02
C ALA A 171 -16.04 -6.84 -10.22
N ARG A 172 -16.77 -7.32 -11.24
CA ARG A 172 -16.77 -8.74 -11.61
C ARG A 172 -15.44 -9.18 -12.24
N LEU A 173 -14.84 -8.38 -13.11
CA LEU A 173 -13.51 -8.62 -13.66
C LEU A 173 -12.47 -8.76 -12.54
N PHE A 174 -12.46 -7.82 -11.57
CA PHE A 174 -11.59 -7.87 -10.40
C PHE A 174 -11.82 -9.16 -9.61
N TRP A 175 -13.07 -9.48 -9.27
CA TRP A 175 -13.41 -10.72 -8.56
C TRP A 175 -12.94 -11.99 -9.30
N ASN A 176 -13.14 -12.06 -10.62
CA ASN A 176 -12.70 -13.19 -11.44
C ASN A 176 -11.18 -13.36 -11.42
N SER A 177 -10.43 -12.27 -11.21
CA SER A 177 -8.96 -12.24 -11.20
C SER A 177 -8.34 -12.75 -9.90
N MET A 178 -9.12 -12.77 -8.80
CA MET A 178 -8.63 -13.15 -7.48
C MET A 178 -8.40 -14.66 -7.35
N SER A 179 -7.29 -15.03 -6.71
CA SER A 179 -7.02 -16.39 -6.24
C SER A 179 -8.00 -16.82 -5.13
N PRO A 180 -8.11 -18.12 -4.82
CA PRO A 180 -9.01 -18.59 -3.76
C PRO A 180 -8.78 -17.94 -2.38
N PRO A 181 -7.52 -17.77 -1.88
CA PRO A 181 -7.28 -17.06 -0.63
C PRO A 181 -7.70 -15.59 -0.65
N GLU A 182 -7.49 -14.89 -1.77
CA GLU A 182 -7.90 -13.49 -1.93
C GLU A 182 -9.43 -13.36 -1.92
N LYS A 183 -10.13 -14.23 -2.66
CA LYS A 183 -11.61 -14.30 -2.64
C LYS A 183 -12.16 -14.49 -1.24
N TYR A 184 -11.58 -15.44 -0.51
CA TYR A 184 -11.95 -15.70 0.88
C TYR A 184 -11.71 -14.48 1.79
N ASN A 185 -10.57 -13.80 1.65
CA ASN A 185 -10.26 -12.59 2.42
C ASN A 185 -11.20 -11.43 2.10
N ILE A 186 -11.56 -11.23 0.83
CA ILE A 186 -12.55 -10.24 0.39
C ILE A 186 -13.91 -10.50 1.05
N ILE A 187 -14.42 -11.73 0.98
CA ILE A 187 -15.69 -12.13 1.62
C ILE A 187 -15.65 -11.83 3.12
N LYS A 188 -14.58 -12.28 3.80
CA LYS A 188 -14.43 -12.04 5.25
C LYS A 188 -14.37 -10.56 5.61
N THR A 189 -13.73 -9.75 4.77
CA THR A 189 -13.63 -8.31 4.96
C THR A 189 -15.00 -7.67 4.84
N PHE A 190 -15.78 -8.02 3.81
CA PHE A 190 -17.16 -7.53 3.69
C PHE A 190 -18.04 -7.98 4.85
N ILE A 191 -17.98 -9.26 5.26
CA ILE A 191 -18.70 -9.74 6.45
C ILE A 191 -18.32 -8.92 7.68
N PHE A 192 -17.02 -8.70 7.92
CA PHE A 192 -16.54 -7.94 9.07
C PHE A 192 -17.09 -6.51 9.14
N HIS A 193 -17.14 -5.82 7.99
CA HIS A 193 -17.68 -4.46 7.94
C HIS A 193 -19.21 -4.45 8.01
N VAL A 194 -19.89 -5.30 7.24
CA VAL A 194 -21.37 -5.33 7.15
C VAL A 194 -22.00 -5.82 8.46
N ALA A 195 -21.36 -6.75 9.18
CA ALA A 195 -21.83 -7.22 10.48
C ALA A 195 -21.92 -6.09 11.53
N ARG A 196 -21.13 -5.01 11.37
CA ARG A 196 -21.15 -3.83 12.26
C ARG A 196 -22.27 -2.83 11.91
N VAL A 197 -22.88 -2.94 10.73
CA VAL A 197 -23.99 -2.08 10.32
C VAL A 197 -25.20 -2.41 11.19
N LYS A 198 -25.79 -1.43 11.87
CA LYS A 198 -26.93 -1.69 12.78
C LYS A 198 -28.24 -1.96 12.05
N SER A 199 -28.46 -1.32 10.90
CA SER A 199 -29.70 -1.46 10.14
C SER A 199 -29.71 -2.73 9.29
N LYS A 200 -30.62 -3.66 9.59
CA LYS A 200 -30.82 -4.88 8.77
C LYS A 200 -31.16 -4.55 7.32
N SER A 201 -31.96 -3.50 7.10
CA SER A 201 -32.30 -3.04 5.75
C SER A 201 -31.06 -2.62 4.95
N VAL A 202 -30.10 -1.95 5.59
CA VAL A 202 -28.85 -1.56 4.93
C VAL A 202 -27.98 -2.79 4.64
N ARG A 203 -27.90 -3.76 5.56
CA ARG A 203 -27.19 -5.02 5.31
C ARG A 203 -27.78 -5.75 4.09
N GLN A 204 -29.11 -5.83 3.99
CA GLN A 204 -29.78 -6.43 2.84
C GLN A 204 -29.43 -5.70 1.54
N GLN A 205 -29.50 -4.35 1.52
CA GLN A 205 -29.14 -3.58 0.33
C GLN A 205 -27.70 -3.79 -0.11
N VAL A 206 -26.77 -3.96 0.83
CA VAL A 206 -25.37 -4.29 0.52
C VAL A 206 -25.24 -5.69 -0.10
N VAL A 207 -25.95 -6.69 0.46
CA VAL A 207 -26.01 -8.04 -0.14
C VAL A 207 -26.60 -7.98 -1.54
N ASP A 208 -27.71 -7.27 -1.72
CA ASP A 208 -28.38 -7.12 -3.02
C ASP A 208 -27.45 -6.44 -4.03
N MET A 209 -26.69 -5.42 -3.61
CA MET A 209 -25.68 -4.77 -4.43
C MET A 209 -24.58 -5.75 -4.87
N PHE A 210 -23.96 -6.48 -3.93
CA PHE A 210 -22.91 -7.46 -4.23
C PHE A 210 -23.40 -8.62 -5.10
N SER A 211 -24.69 -8.93 -5.07
CA SER A 211 -25.29 -9.96 -5.92
C SER A 211 -25.27 -9.64 -7.40
N ASN A 212 -25.15 -8.34 -7.75
CA ASN A 212 -24.92 -7.91 -9.13
C ASN A 212 -23.48 -8.21 -9.58
N VAL A 213 -22.55 -8.43 -8.64
CA VAL A 213 -21.16 -8.80 -8.93
C VAL A 213 -21.03 -10.32 -8.97
N ASP A 214 -21.27 -11.00 -7.85
CA ASP A 214 -21.17 -12.46 -7.74
C ASP A 214 -22.19 -13.01 -6.73
N GLN A 215 -23.01 -13.97 -7.16
CA GLN A 215 -24.08 -14.54 -6.34
C GLN A 215 -23.55 -15.39 -5.17
N ASP A 216 -22.44 -16.12 -5.37
CA ASP A 216 -21.87 -16.97 -4.32
C ASP A 216 -21.23 -16.13 -3.21
N MET A 217 -20.44 -15.13 -3.59
CA MET A 217 -19.91 -14.11 -2.69
C MET A 217 -21.03 -13.46 -1.87
N ALA A 218 -22.09 -12.99 -2.55
CA ALA A 218 -23.22 -12.34 -1.89
C ALA A 218 -23.98 -13.30 -0.94
N ALA A 219 -24.13 -14.57 -1.31
CA ALA A 219 -24.77 -15.57 -0.47
C ALA A 219 -23.97 -15.84 0.81
N GLN A 220 -22.65 -15.97 0.71
CA GLN A 220 -21.77 -16.14 1.87
C GLN A 220 -21.82 -14.92 2.81
N ILE A 221 -21.88 -13.71 2.25
CA ILE A 221 -22.06 -12.49 3.05
C ILE A 221 -23.42 -12.52 3.77
N ALA A 222 -24.50 -12.83 3.04
CA ALA A 222 -25.87 -12.84 3.57
C ALA A 222 -26.03 -13.77 4.77
N ASP A 223 -25.50 -14.98 4.67
CA ASP A 223 -25.52 -16.00 5.72
C ASP A 223 -24.89 -15.51 7.04
N SER A 224 -23.85 -14.69 6.94
CA SER A 224 -23.10 -14.19 8.10
C SER A 224 -23.67 -12.92 8.74
N VAL A 225 -24.55 -12.18 8.05
CA VAL A 225 -24.97 -10.82 8.49
C VAL A 225 -26.46 -10.68 8.79
N ASP A 226 -27.20 -11.80 8.87
CA ASP A 226 -28.65 -11.82 9.10
C ASP A 226 -29.41 -11.04 8.00
N ALA A 227 -29.08 -11.38 6.75
CA ALA A 227 -29.76 -10.92 5.55
C ALA A 227 -30.34 -12.12 4.78
N ASN A 228 -31.33 -11.88 3.93
CA ASN A 228 -31.88 -12.91 3.07
C ASN A 228 -30.88 -13.24 1.95
N PRO A 229 -30.86 -14.50 1.46
CA PRO A 229 -30.07 -14.89 0.31
C PRO A 229 -30.33 -13.96 -0.89
N PRO A 230 -29.29 -13.68 -1.70
CA PRO A 230 -29.41 -12.79 -2.84
C PRO A 230 -30.44 -13.30 -3.85
N LYS A 231 -31.05 -12.37 -4.59
CA LYS A 231 -31.98 -12.65 -5.69
C LYS A 231 -31.54 -11.87 -6.92
N GLY A 232 -31.83 -12.38 -8.11
CA GLY A 232 -31.57 -11.69 -9.37
C GLY A 232 -30.45 -12.32 -10.19
N THR A 233 -29.85 -11.51 -11.05
CA THR A 233 -28.77 -11.92 -11.97
C THR A 233 -27.50 -11.15 -11.64
N GLN A 234 -26.36 -11.81 -11.73
CA GLN A 234 -25.05 -11.16 -11.65
C GLN A 234 -24.61 -10.63 -13.02
N SER A 235 -23.56 -9.81 -13.02
CA SER A 235 -22.84 -9.38 -14.22
C SER A 235 -22.43 -10.57 -15.09
N ASN A 236 -22.60 -10.45 -16.41
CA ASN A 236 -22.21 -11.47 -17.38
C ASN A 236 -20.70 -11.44 -17.71
N THR A 237 -19.93 -10.60 -17.03
CA THR A 237 -18.49 -10.43 -17.30
C THR A 237 -17.73 -11.70 -16.94
N THR A 238 -17.12 -12.32 -17.95
CA THR A 238 -16.24 -13.50 -17.80
C THR A 238 -14.76 -13.15 -17.84
N ALA A 239 -14.42 -11.91 -18.19
CA ALA A 239 -13.04 -11.44 -18.25
C ALA A 239 -12.37 -11.47 -16.87
N SER A 240 -11.04 -11.59 -16.89
CA SER A 240 -10.15 -11.53 -15.74
C SER A 240 -8.82 -10.92 -16.17
N SER A 241 -8.12 -10.27 -15.25
CA SER A 241 -6.83 -9.63 -15.43
C SER A 241 -5.87 -10.13 -14.34
N PRO A 242 -4.99 -11.11 -14.63
CA PRO A 242 -4.11 -11.71 -13.63
C PRO A 242 -3.21 -10.73 -12.89
N VAL A 243 -2.88 -9.57 -13.49
CA VAL A 243 -2.07 -8.53 -12.86
C VAL A 243 -2.76 -7.89 -11.64
N LEU A 244 -4.08 -8.01 -11.52
CA LEU A 244 -4.84 -7.51 -10.37
C LEU A 244 -4.67 -8.38 -9.11
N SER A 245 -4.25 -9.65 -9.27
CA SER A 245 -4.04 -10.56 -8.14
C SER A 245 -2.65 -10.37 -7.54
N GLU A 246 -2.61 -10.11 -6.24
CA GLU A 246 -1.37 -10.03 -5.46
C GLU A 246 -0.68 -11.39 -5.35
N ALA A 247 -1.39 -12.50 -5.57
CA ALA A 247 -0.80 -13.84 -5.60
C ALA A 247 0.26 -14.02 -6.71
N ASN A 248 0.25 -13.15 -7.73
CA ASN A 248 1.23 -13.15 -8.82
C ASN A 248 2.43 -12.20 -8.56
N THR A 249 2.51 -11.62 -7.37
CA THR A 249 3.63 -10.74 -6.99
C THR A 249 4.96 -11.48 -6.98
N ILE A 250 6.04 -10.77 -7.32
CA ILE A 250 7.40 -11.30 -7.20
C ILE A 250 7.79 -11.34 -5.72
N TYR A 251 8.02 -12.54 -5.20
CA TYR A 251 8.44 -12.76 -3.83
C TYR A 251 9.95 -12.59 -3.65
N SER A 252 10.35 -11.86 -2.62
CA SER A 252 11.74 -11.69 -2.20
C SER A 252 11.80 -11.63 -0.67
N PRO A 253 12.84 -12.24 -0.04
CA PRO A 253 13.04 -12.12 1.40
C PRO A 253 13.65 -10.76 1.79
N ALA A 254 14.29 -10.06 0.85
CA ALA A 254 14.95 -8.80 1.13
C ALA A 254 13.95 -7.78 1.71
N THR A 255 14.39 -7.06 2.73
CA THR A 255 13.62 -6.09 3.52
C THR A 255 12.55 -6.64 4.45
N LEU A 256 12.23 -7.94 4.39
CA LEU A 256 11.37 -8.58 5.40
C LEU A 256 12.06 -8.59 6.77
N LYS A 257 11.26 -8.81 7.82
CA LYS A 257 11.73 -8.87 9.20
C LYS A 257 11.43 -10.22 9.86
N VAL A 258 12.43 -10.83 10.47
CA VAL A 258 12.28 -12.05 11.29
C VAL A 258 12.47 -11.77 12.77
N GLY A 259 11.56 -12.23 13.62
CA GLY A 259 11.74 -12.21 15.06
C GLY A 259 12.42 -13.50 15.54
N ILE A 260 13.52 -13.40 16.28
CA ILE A 260 14.24 -14.54 16.87
C ILE A 260 13.89 -14.63 18.35
N LEU A 261 13.13 -15.67 18.75
CA LEU A 261 12.65 -15.84 20.12
C LEU A 261 13.62 -16.72 20.91
N ILE A 262 14.36 -16.15 21.84
CA ILE A 262 15.55 -16.79 22.42
C ILE A 262 15.71 -16.55 23.92
N GLY A 263 16.19 -17.58 24.63
CA GLY A 263 16.65 -17.56 26.03
C GLY A 263 18.07 -18.10 26.16
N ASP A 264 18.58 -18.24 27.38
CA ASP A 264 19.90 -18.80 27.66
C ASP A 264 20.00 -20.30 27.29
N GLY A 265 21.21 -20.78 26.98
CA GLY A 265 21.48 -22.18 26.67
C GLY A 265 21.11 -22.61 25.24
N TYR A 266 20.96 -21.67 24.32
CA TYR A 266 20.76 -21.95 22.90
C TYR A 266 22.01 -22.54 22.22
N ASP A 267 21.81 -23.22 21.09
CA ASP A 267 22.89 -23.65 20.20
C ASP A 267 23.42 -22.46 19.38
N SER A 268 24.66 -22.04 19.67
CA SER A 268 25.27 -20.87 19.04
C SER A 268 25.56 -21.08 17.55
N GLN A 269 25.86 -22.29 17.11
CA GLN A 269 26.18 -22.57 15.71
C GLN A 269 24.91 -22.50 14.87
N GLU A 270 23.83 -23.13 15.33
CA GLU A 270 22.52 -23.13 14.67
C GLU A 270 21.96 -21.70 14.56
N VAL A 271 21.96 -20.94 15.66
CA VAL A 271 21.41 -19.58 15.69
C VAL A 271 22.23 -18.61 14.84
N ASN A 272 23.56 -18.67 14.92
CA ASN A 272 24.40 -17.78 14.11
C ASN A 272 24.30 -18.08 12.62
N ALA A 273 24.14 -19.35 12.23
CA ALA A 273 23.93 -19.72 10.83
C ALA A 273 22.64 -19.09 10.25
N VAL A 274 21.54 -19.11 11.01
CA VAL A 274 20.29 -18.44 10.61
C VAL A 274 20.47 -16.93 10.56
N MET A 275 21.05 -16.31 11.59
CA MET A 275 21.27 -14.86 11.59
C MET A 275 22.13 -14.38 10.43
N GLU A 276 23.16 -15.15 10.05
CA GLU A 276 24.02 -14.84 8.93
C GLU A 276 23.28 -15.00 7.59
N ALA A 277 22.53 -16.09 7.42
CA ALA A 277 21.71 -16.30 6.23
C ALA A 277 20.63 -15.20 6.04
N LEU A 278 20.01 -14.75 7.14
CA LEU A 278 19.07 -13.62 7.10
C LEU A 278 19.75 -12.36 6.57
N LYS A 279 20.94 -12.00 7.08
CA LYS A 279 21.70 -10.84 6.59
C LYS A 279 22.10 -10.96 5.12
N GLN A 280 22.59 -12.12 4.71
CA GLN A 280 23.01 -12.38 3.33
C GLN A 280 21.86 -12.25 2.33
N ASN A 281 20.63 -12.54 2.77
CA ASN A 281 19.40 -12.38 1.98
C ASN A 281 18.72 -11.01 2.15
N GLY A 282 19.36 -10.06 2.85
CA GLY A 282 18.82 -8.72 3.09
C GLY A 282 17.60 -8.69 4.03
N VAL A 283 17.42 -9.73 4.84
CA VAL A 283 16.34 -9.86 5.83
C VAL A 283 16.79 -9.19 7.12
N PHE A 284 15.98 -8.27 7.64
CA PHE A 284 16.18 -7.70 8.96
C PHE A 284 15.77 -8.70 10.03
N PHE A 285 16.34 -8.62 11.22
CA PHE A 285 15.84 -9.40 12.34
C PHE A 285 15.92 -8.64 13.66
N ASP A 286 15.00 -8.99 14.56
CA ASP A 286 14.99 -8.54 15.95
C ASP A 286 15.20 -9.76 16.85
N VAL A 287 16.11 -9.65 17.81
CA VAL A 287 16.35 -10.67 18.83
C VAL A 287 15.48 -10.36 20.03
N ILE A 288 14.56 -11.26 20.34
CA ILE A 288 13.46 -11.07 21.29
C ILE A 288 13.61 -12.05 22.47
N SER A 289 13.56 -11.52 23.69
CA SER A 289 13.62 -12.32 24.92
C SER A 289 12.77 -11.71 26.05
N GLU A 290 12.86 -12.26 27.27
CA GLU A 290 12.14 -11.76 28.46
C GLU A 290 12.48 -10.29 28.80
N LYS A 291 13.69 -9.84 28.47
CA LYS A 291 14.23 -8.51 28.76
C LYS A 291 15.35 -8.15 27.78
N LEU A 292 15.68 -6.86 27.71
CA LEU A 292 16.88 -6.38 27.02
C LEU A 292 18.16 -6.81 27.75
N GLY A 293 19.28 -6.86 27.03
CA GLY A 293 20.58 -7.27 27.56
C GLY A 293 21.22 -8.34 26.68
N GLN A 294 21.74 -9.40 27.29
CA GLN A 294 22.38 -10.51 26.56
C GLN A 294 21.80 -11.84 26.99
N VAL A 295 21.66 -12.75 26.03
CA VAL A 295 21.46 -14.19 26.25
C VAL A 295 22.76 -14.94 25.95
N THR A 296 23.04 -15.98 26.74
CA THR A 296 24.28 -16.75 26.69
C THR A 296 24.00 -18.16 26.18
N GLY A 297 24.67 -18.57 25.09
CA GLY A 297 24.56 -19.90 24.50
C GLY A 297 25.23 -20.98 25.34
N SER A 298 25.02 -22.24 24.99
CA SER A 298 25.62 -23.39 25.69
C SER A 298 27.15 -23.41 25.67
N ASP A 299 27.77 -22.69 24.74
CA ASP A 299 29.22 -22.52 24.57
C ASP A 299 29.76 -21.20 25.17
N ASN A 300 28.93 -20.43 25.88
CA ASN A 300 29.19 -19.07 26.38
C ASN A 300 29.22 -17.96 25.32
N THR A 301 28.84 -18.24 24.07
CA THR A 301 28.62 -17.19 23.07
C THR A 301 27.47 -16.29 23.52
N LYS A 302 27.58 -14.97 23.31
CA LYS A 302 26.58 -14.01 23.75
C LYS A 302 25.94 -13.30 22.57
N ILE A 303 24.61 -13.17 22.61
CA ILE A 303 23.83 -12.42 21.63
C ILE A 303 23.09 -11.30 22.38
N GLU A 304 23.11 -10.10 21.81
CA GLU A 304 22.38 -8.95 22.33
C GLU A 304 20.89 -9.05 21.98
N VAL A 305 20.05 -8.82 22.98
CA VAL A 305 18.59 -8.77 22.85
C VAL A 305 18.18 -7.31 22.65
N ASN A 306 17.57 -7.02 21.50
CA ASN A 306 17.16 -5.67 21.12
C ASN A 306 15.65 -5.42 21.32
N LYS A 307 14.87 -6.45 21.64
CA LYS A 307 13.44 -6.37 21.95
C LYS A 307 13.07 -7.27 23.14
N ALA A 308 12.16 -6.79 23.99
CA ALA A 308 11.56 -7.61 25.04
C ALA A 308 10.16 -8.04 24.63
N PHE A 309 9.69 -9.23 25.03
CA PHE A 309 8.34 -9.72 24.75
C PHE A 309 7.25 -8.70 25.12
N ILE A 310 7.37 -8.08 26.30
CA ILE A 310 6.40 -7.08 26.79
C ILE A 310 6.29 -5.82 25.92
N ALA A 311 7.32 -5.52 25.13
CA ALA A 311 7.41 -4.30 24.32
C ALA A 311 7.32 -4.59 22.81
N THR A 312 6.92 -5.80 22.42
CA THR A 312 6.77 -6.21 21.02
C THR A 312 5.52 -7.07 20.84
N SER A 313 5.16 -7.34 19.59
CA SER A 313 3.97 -8.12 19.25
C SER A 313 4.26 -9.06 18.09
N PRO A 314 3.64 -10.27 18.05
CA PRO A 314 3.80 -11.24 16.96
C PRO A 314 3.39 -10.71 15.58
N VAL A 315 2.65 -9.60 15.52
CA VAL A 315 2.22 -9.02 14.25
C VAL A 315 3.32 -8.21 13.55
N LEU A 316 4.36 -7.76 14.28
CA LEU A 316 5.36 -6.79 13.82
C LEU A 316 6.49 -7.38 12.95
N CYS A 317 6.63 -8.71 12.89
CA CYS A 317 7.60 -9.39 12.02
C CYS A 317 6.89 -10.26 10.98
N ASP A 318 7.52 -10.51 9.85
CA ASP A 318 6.98 -11.31 8.75
C ASP A 318 7.06 -12.81 9.03
N ALA A 319 8.06 -13.24 9.80
CA ALA A 319 8.24 -14.62 10.26
C ALA A 319 8.90 -14.67 11.65
N TYR A 320 8.90 -15.85 12.28
CA TYR A 320 9.57 -16.06 13.56
C TYR A 320 10.44 -17.30 13.55
N TYR A 321 11.65 -17.17 14.08
CA TYR A 321 12.54 -18.27 14.41
C TYR A 321 12.50 -18.51 15.92
N VAL A 322 11.93 -19.63 16.33
CA VAL A 322 11.77 -20.01 17.74
C VAL A 322 12.97 -20.83 18.16
N VAL A 323 13.80 -20.24 19.02
CA VAL A 323 14.99 -20.87 19.60
C VAL A 323 14.69 -21.47 20.96
N GLY A 324 13.83 -20.79 21.74
CA GLY A 324 13.55 -21.19 23.11
C GLY A 324 14.78 -21.03 24.00
N GLY A 325 14.90 -21.90 25.01
CA GLY A 325 15.99 -21.88 25.98
C GLY A 325 15.49 -21.59 27.40
N ASN A 326 16.42 -21.23 28.27
CA ASN A 326 16.17 -20.95 29.68
C ASN A 326 15.95 -19.47 29.92
N ALA A 327 15.02 -19.13 30.78
CA ALA A 327 14.72 -17.76 31.19
C ALA A 327 14.66 -17.64 32.72
N ARG A 328 14.69 -16.41 33.24
CA ARG A 328 14.58 -16.17 34.69
C ARG A 328 13.20 -16.57 35.19
N ASP A 329 12.16 -16.25 34.43
CA ASP A 329 10.80 -16.71 34.65
C ASP A 329 10.38 -17.63 33.50
N GLN A 330 10.73 -18.91 33.62
CA GLN A 330 10.49 -19.90 32.57
C GLN A 330 9.01 -20.02 32.22
N SER A 331 8.12 -19.98 33.20
CA SER A 331 6.68 -20.12 32.95
C SER A 331 6.14 -18.96 32.13
N LYS A 332 6.55 -17.71 32.45
CA LYS A 332 6.15 -16.54 31.65
C LYS A 332 6.73 -16.58 30.24
N PHE A 333 8.01 -16.94 30.13
CA PHE A 333 8.72 -17.07 28.86
C PHE A 333 8.06 -18.09 27.93
N ASP A 334 7.69 -19.25 28.46
CA ASP A 334 7.00 -20.29 27.70
C ASP A 334 5.61 -19.83 27.22
N MET A 335 4.88 -19.07 28.05
CA MET A 335 3.61 -18.46 27.65
C MET A 335 3.79 -17.43 26.53
N ASP A 336 4.83 -16.60 26.61
CA ASP A 336 5.14 -15.62 25.55
C ASP A 336 5.50 -16.32 24.23
N ILE A 337 6.37 -17.34 24.26
CA ILE A 337 6.70 -18.11 23.06
C ILE A 337 5.45 -18.75 22.45
N ALA A 338 4.59 -19.36 23.28
CA ALA A 338 3.36 -19.97 22.82
C ALA A 338 2.41 -18.95 22.15
N GLU A 339 2.27 -17.75 22.73
CA GLU A 339 1.49 -16.66 22.11
C GLU A 339 2.05 -16.28 20.73
N PHE A 340 3.37 -16.10 20.64
CA PHE A 340 4.04 -15.76 19.39
C PHE A 340 3.86 -16.85 18.33
N ILE A 341 4.06 -18.12 18.67
CA ILE A 341 3.84 -19.25 17.76
C ILE A 341 2.40 -19.26 17.28
N ASN A 342 1.43 -19.21 18.21
CA ASN A 342 0.01 -19.30 17.88
C ASN A 342 -0.44 -18.16 16.97
N MET A 343 -0.04 -16.92 17.26
CA MET A 343 -0.37 -15.77 16.41
C MET A 343 0.31 -15.84 15.04
N THR A 344 1.57 -16.28 14.99
CA THR A 344 2.32 -16.44 13.73
C THR A 344 1.67 -17.51 12.86
N TYR A 345 1.31 -18.65 13.47
CA TYR A 345 0.64 -19.75 12.81
C TYR A 345 -0.72 -19.32 12.26
N LYS A 346 -1.56 -18.65 13.08
CA LYS A 346 -2.89 -18.16 12.70
C LYS A 346 -2.85 -17.11 11.58
N HIS A 347 -1.75 -16.38 11.45
CA HIS A 347 -1.54 -15.42 10.37
C HIS A 347 -0.80 -16.02 9.16
N TYR A 348 -0.70 -17.35 9.08
CA TYR A 348 -0.09 -18.09 7.98
C TYR A 348 1.40 -17.76 7.75
N LYS A 349 2.06 -17.16 8.74
CA LYS A 349 3.45 -16.73 8.64
C LYS A 349 4.41 -17.92 8.76
N PRO A 350 5.62 -17.83 8.18
CA PRO A 350 6.66 -18.85 8.33
C PRO A 350 7.12 -18.96 9.78
N ILE A 351 7.38 -20.18 10.23
CA ILE A 351 7.90 -20.46 11.57
C ILE A 351 9.10 -21.40 11.44
N GLY A 352 10.28 -20.94 11.87
CA GLY A 352 11.43 -21.81 12.07
C GLY A 352 11.47 -22.32 13.51
N ILE A 353 11.72 -23.60 13.72
CA ILE A 353 11.80 -24.22 15.05
C ILE A 353 13.20 -24.80 15.23
N ALA A 354 13.98 -24.20 16.12
CA ALA A 354 15.32 -24.65 16.48
C ALA A 354 15.30 -26.05 17.10
N THR A 355 16.45 -26.71 17.11
CA THR A 355 16.62 -28.02 17.76
C THR A 355 16.29 -27.95 19.26
N THR A 356 16.58 -26.81 19.90
CA THR A 356 16.28 -26.54 21.31
C THR A 356 14.81 -26.22 21.59
N ALA A 357 14.00 -25.99 20.55
CA ALA A 357 12.63 -25.47 20.68
C ALA A 357 11.52 -26.49 20.34
N GLU A 358 11.85 -27.76 20.08
CA GLU A 358 10.86 -28.75 19.63
C GLU A 358 9.64 -28.88 20.56
N ASN A 359 9.84 -28.67 21.86
CA ASN A 359 8.79 -28.82 22.86
C ASN A 359 7.75 -27.69 22.83
N TYR A 360 8.02 -26.58 22.14
CA TYR A 360 7.12 -25.42 22.08
C TYR A 360 6.02 -25.55 21.03
N ILE A 361 6.08 -26.55 20.15
CA ILE A 361 5.10 -26.75 19.09
C ILE A 361 4.63 -28.19 19.03
N GLN A 362 3.32 -28.39 18.92
CA GLN A 362 2.76 -29.71 18.70
C GLN A 362 2.88 -30.07 17.22
N LYS A 363 3.47 -31.23 16.91
CA LYS A 363 3.60 -31.74 15.53
C LYS A 363 2.31 -32.39 15.02
N GLN A 364 1.17 -31.71 15.18
CA GLN A 364 -0.15 -32.18 14.74
C GLN A 364 -0.81 -31.15 13.83
N GLY A 365 -1.59 -31.61 12.85
CA GLY A 365 -2.27 -30.74 11.88
C GLY A 365 -1.41 -30.40 10.66
N ASN A 366 -1.84 -29.37 9.92
CA ASN A 366 -1.14 -28.92 8.72
C ASN A 366 0.04 -28.01 9.08
N LEU A 367 1.27 -28.50 8.92
CA LEU A 367 2.49 -27.78 9.28
C LEU A 367 3.12 -27.04 8.09
N SER A 368 2.39 -26.80 6.99
CA SER A 368 2.91 -26.09 5.81
C SER A 368 3.54 -24.76 6.22
N GLY A 369 4.83 -24.54 5.92
CA GLY A 369 5.59 -23.33 6.31
C GLY A 369 6.10 -23.29 7.76
N VAL A 370 5.98 -24.39 8.50
CA VAL A 370 6.73 -24.62 9.75
C VAL A 370 7.93 -25.49 9.41
N VAL A 371 9.14 -24.96 9.61
CA VAL A 371 10.40 -25.62 9.27
C VAL A 371 11.11 -26.02 10.56
N PHE A 372 11.46 -27.29 10.71
CA PHE A 372 12.15 -27.81 11.90
C PHE A 372 13.63 -27.99 11.61
N ALA A 373 14.49 -27.56 12.52
CA ALA A 373 15.94 -27.69 12.41
C ALA A 373 16.43 -29.11 12.71
N LYS A 374 15.79 -29.78 13.68
CA LYS A 374 16.15 -31.14 14.06
C LYS A 374 15.97 -32.09 12.87
N ASP A 375 17.01 -32.89 12.63
CA ASP A 375 17.09 -33.85 11.53
C ASP A 375 16.97 -33.21 10.12
N ASN A 376 17.13 -31.88 10.01
CA ASN A 376 17.10 -31.14 8.75
C ASN A 376 18.44 -30.43 8.48
N PRO A 377 19.35 -31.03 7.69
CA PRO A 377 20.62 -30.39 7.35
C PRO A 377 20.47 -29.16 6.44
N SER A 378 19.32 -29.01 5.77
CA SER A 378 18.98 -27.89 4.89
C SER A 378 18.09 -26.84 5.59
N PHE A 379 17.97 -26.90 6.92
CA PHE A 379 17.08 -26.04 7.71
C PHE A 379 17.19 -24.55 7.37
N VAL A 380 18.42 -24.04 7.26
CA VAL A 380 18.66 -22.62 7.00
C VAL A 380 18.09 -22.21 5.64
N ASP A 381 18.38 -22.98 4.58
CA ASP A 381 17.89 -22.72 3.23
C ASP A 381 16.36 -22.86 3.15
N ASP A 382 15.80 -23.90 3.77
CA ASP A 382 14.36 -24.15 3.83
C ASP A 382 13.63 -23.04 4.58
N PHE A 383 14.21 -22.52 5.67
CA PHE A 383 13.62 -21.43 6.43
C PHE A 383 13.68 -20.11 5.64
N ILE A 384 14.78 -19.81 4.94
CA ILE A 384 14.84 -18.64 4.04
C ILE A 384 13.85 -18.77 2.88
N ALA A 385 13.69 -19.95 2.30
CA ALA A 385 12.67 -20.20 1.28
C ALA A 385 11.25 -19.98 1.84
N ALA A 386 11.00 -20.42 3.07
CA ALA A 386 9.72 -20.18 3.73
C ALA A 386 9.49 -18.69 4.02
N VAL A 387 10.51 -17.95 4.48
CA VAL A 387 10.48 -16.49 4.65
C VAL A 387 10.17 -15.79 3.32
N THR A 388 10.81 -16.23 2.23
CA THR A 388 10.58 -15.71 0.87
C THR A 388 9.13 -15.89 0.44
N GLN A 389 8.52 -17.04 0.75
CA GLN A 389 7.11 -17.32 0.44
C GLN A 389 6.12 -16.42 1.20
N GLN A 390 6.54 -15.79 2.32
CA GLN A 390 5.80 -14.87 3.19
C GLN A 390 4.56 -15.44 3.89
N ARG A 391 3.68 -16.17 3.19
CA ARG A 391 2.44 -16.74 3.74
C ARG A 391 2.14 -18.10 3.12
N PHE A 392 1.65 -19.01 3.98
CA PHE A 392 1.27 -20.37 3.63
C PHE A 392 -0.25 -20.54 3.69
N TRP A 393 -0.93 -20.12 2.63
CA TRP A 393 -2.40 -20.06 2.56
C TRP A 393 -3.09 -21.43 2.55
N ASP A 394 -2.34 -22.49 2.28
CA ASP A 394 -2.79 -23.87 2.37
C ASP A 394 -2.89 -24.37 3.82
N ARG A 395 -2.33 -23.64 4.80
CA ARG A 395 -2.39 -23.92 6.25
C ARG A 395 -3.76 -23.59 6.88
N THR A 396 -4.84 -23.90 6.18
CA THR A 396 -6.24 -23.63 6.58
C THR A 396 -6.88 -24.77 7.35
#